data_AF-A0A3D2VNY0-F1
#
_entry.id   AF-A0A3D2VNY0-F1
#
_cell.length_a   1.000
_cell.length_b   1.000
_cell.length_c   1.000
_cell.angle_alpha   90.00
_cell.angle_beta   90.00
_cell.angle_gamma   90.00
#
_symmetry.space_group_name_H-M   'P 1'
#
loop_
_entity.id
_entity.type
_entity.pdbx_description
1 polymer ?
#
loop_
_entity_poly.entity_id
_entity_poly.type
_entity_poly.pdbx_seq_one_letter_code
_entity_poly.pdbx_strand_id
1 'polypeptide(L)'
;MTESSVFVQKIRDIVQRHQKLPTRLLQILREVQDSLTWLSAEAITTVAEELGISPDKVRNVAEFYSFLYTEPRGSYDILISDNITDRMLGNRELLHYLADRLGVAINGTRADGRVSVGATSCTGMCDQGPAALVNGYALTRLTKPRLDRIVELVNAKTPLEQWPGEFFEVVSNIRRADILLGR
;
A
#
# COMPACT_ATOMS: atom_id res chain seq x y z
N MET A 1 -21.91 13.67 -15.58
CA MET A 1 -20.91 14.71 -15.90
C MET A 1 -20.19 15.27 -14.67
N THR A 2 -20.77 15.20 -13.46
CA THR A 2 -20.17 15.72 -12.22
C THR A 2 -19.05 14.85 -11.64
N GLU A 3 -19.16 13.52 -11.66
CA GLU A 3 -18.14 12.63 -11.07
C GLU A 3 -16.81 12.61 -11.83
N SER A 4 -16.85 12.54 -13.17
CA SER A 4 -15.63 12.60 -14.01
C SER A 4 -14.91 13.96 -13.87
N SER A 5 -15.64 15.06 -13.66
CA SER A 5 -15.03 16.37 -13.38
C SER A 5 -14.27 16.40 -12.05
N VAL A 6 -14.84 15.82 -10.98
CA VAL A 6 -14.17 15.74 -9.67
C VAL A 6 -12.95 14.82 -9.72
N PHE A 7 -13.05 13.70 -10.43
CA PHE A 7 -11.94 12.77 -10.66
C PHE A 7 -10.75 13.46 -11.33
N VAL A 8 -10.98 14.13 -12.46
CA VAL A 8 -9.94 14.84 -13.21
C VAL A 8 -9.34 15.96 -12.37
N GLN A 9 -10.16 16.71 -11.63
CA GLN A 9 -9.67 17.78 -10.77
C GLN A 9 -8.74 17.25 -9.68
N LYS A 10 -9.07 16.10 -9.06
CA LYS A 10 -8.23 15.48 -8.03
C LYS A 10 -6.85 15.11 -8.57
N ILE A 11 -6.79 14.55 -9.79
CA ILE A 11 -5.51 14.23 -10.46
C ILE A 11 -4.73 15.50 -10.75
N ARG A 12 -5.38 16.53 -11.29
CA ARG A 12 -4.76 17.83 -11.56
C ARG A 12 -4.15 18.45 -10.31
N ASP A 13 -4.86 18.41 -9.19
CA ASP A 13 -4.37 18.93 -7.91
C ASP A 13 -3.11 18.18 -7.45
N ILE A 14 -3.07 16.85 -7.59
CA ILE A 14 -1.89 16.02 -7.28
C ILE A 14 -0.71 16.41 -8.19
N VAL A 15 -0.93 16.46 -9.51
CA VAL A 15 0.12 16.83 -10.47
C VAL A 15 0.64 18.24 -10.21
N GLN A 16 -0.24 19.17 -9.83
CA GLN A 16 0.13 20.55 -9.49
C GLN A 16 0.96 20.63 -8.20
N ARG A 17 0.68 19.82 -7.16
CA ARG A 17 1.54 19.73 -5.96
C ARG A 17 2.97 19.29 -6.28
N HIS A 18 3.14 18.54 -7.37
CA HIS A 18 4.44 18.14 -7.92
C HIS A 18 4.99 19.10 -8.99
N GLN A 19 4.42 20.30 -9.10
CA GLN A 19 4.84 21.35 -10.03
C GLN A 19 4.80 20.91 -11.51
N LYS A 20 3.95 19.94 -11.85
CA LYS A 20 3.86 19.34 -13.19
C LYS A 20 5.19 18.82 -13.74
N LEU A 21 6.13 18.42 -12.87
CA LEU A 21 7.44 17.94 -13.28
C LEU A 21 7.38 16.47 -13.71
N PRO A 22 7.68 16.11 -14.98
CA PRO A 22 7.68 14.71 -15.41
C PRO A 22 8.71 13.84 -14.68
N THR A 23 9.75 14.44 -14.09
CA THR A 23 10.74 13.75 -13.25
C THR A 23 10.15 13.24 -11.93
N ARG A 24 8.96 13.70 -11.54
CA ARG A 24 8.22 13.24 -10.35
C ARG A 24 7.10 12.24 -10.66
N LEU A 25 7.09 11.67 -11.87
CA LEU A 25 6.02 10.78 -12.35
C LEU A 25 5.70 9.65 -11.36
N LEU A 26 6.72 9.00 -10.78
CA LEU A 26 6.50 7.92 -9.82
C LEU A 26 5.76 8.39 -8.57
N GLN A 27 6.15 9.54 -8.00
CA GLN A 27 5.52 10.12 -6.81
C GLN A 27 4.09 10.58 -7.12
N ILE A 28 3.86 11.16 -8.30
CA ILE A 28 2.53 11.52 -8.78
C ILE A 28 1.64 10.28 -8.86
N LEU A 29 2.10 9.22 -9.53
CA LEU A 29 1.33 7.99 -9.69
C LEU A 29 1.02 7.33 -8.34
N ARG A 30 1.98 7.34 -7.41
CA ARG A 30 1.75 6.86 -6.05
C ARG A 30 0.61 7.62 -5.37
N GLU A 31 0.63 8.95 -5.41
CA GLU A 31 -0.41 9.76 -4.75
C GLU A 31 -1.78 9.70 -5.45
N VAL A 32 -1.79 9.54 -6.78
CA VAL A 32 -3.00 9.27 -7.55
C VAL A 32 -3.61 7.94 -7.13
N GLN A 33 -2.79 6.88 -7.01
CA GLN A 33 -3.22 5.59 -6.49
C GLN A 33 -3.72 5.68 -5.04
N ASP A 34 -2.99 6.35 -4.14
CA ASP A 34 -3.43 6.51 -2.75
C ASP A 34 -4.80 7.21 -2.67
N SER A 35 -5.10 8.08 -3.64
CA SER A 35 -6.37 8.80 -3.75
C SER A 35 -7.51 8.04 -4.40
N LEU A 36 -7.21 7.03 -5.22
CA LEU A 36 -8.16 6.34 -6.13
C LEU A 36 -8.11 4.81 -6.03
N THR A 37 -7.31 4.26 -5.12
CA THR A 37 -6.94 2.85 -4.90
C THR A 37 -6.16 2.16 -6.03
N TRP A 38 -6.25 2.62 -7.28
CA TRP A 38 -5.53 2.07 -8.43
C TRP A 38 -5.43 3.09 -9.58
N LEU A 39 -4.64 2.77 -10.59
CA LEU A 39 -4.37 3.61 -11.77
C LEU A 39 -5.20 3.13 -12.97
N SER A 40 -6.41 3.67 -13.12
CA SER A 40 -7.25 3.40 -14.29
C SER A 40 -6.65 3.95 -15.59
N ALA A 41 -7.12 3.45 -16.74
CA ALA A 41 -6.72 3.98 -18.04
C ALA A 41 -7.04 5.49 -18.17
N GLU A 42 -8.15 5.94 -17.59
CA GLU A 42 -8.50 7.37 -17.51
C GLU A 42 -7.47 8.12 -16.66
N ALA A 43 -7.10 7.60 -15.49
CA ALA A 43 -6.11 8.23 -14.61
C ALA A 43 -4.74 8.37 -15.29
N ILE A 44 -4.28 7.30 -15.96
CA ILE A 44 -3.03 7.28 -16.73
C ILE A 44 -3.07 8.36 -17.83
N THR A 45 -4.18 8.45 -18.55
CA THR A 45 -4.35 9.42 -19.65
C THR A 45 -4.35 10.85 -19.11
N THR A 46 -5.12 11.13 -18.04
CA THR A 46 -5.15 12.46 -17.41
C THR A 46 -3.78 12.88 -16.87
N VAL A 47 -3.04 11.98 -16.21
CA VAL A 47 -1.67 12.28 -15.74
C VAL A 47 -0.74 12.60 -16.92
N ALA A 48 -0.84 11.85 -18.01
CA ALA A 48 -0.03 12.07 -19.21
C ALA A 48 -0.30 13.43 -19.83
N GLU A 49 -1.58 13.81 -19.95
CA GLU A 49 -2.02 15.12 -20.45
C GLU A 49 -1.52 16.27 -19.57
N GLU A 50 -1.70 16.17 -18.25
CA GLU A 50 -1.30 17.23 -17.30
C GLU A 50 0.23 17.42 -17.23
N LEU A 51 1.02 16.38 -17.56
CA LEU A 51 2.49 16.42 -17.62
C LEU A 51 3.05 16.67 -19.03
N GLY A 52 2.22 16.64 -20.07
CA GLY A 52 2.67 16.80 -21.46
C GLY A 52 3.59 15.67 -21.94
N ILE A 53 3.36 14.43 -21.52
CA ILE A 53 4.13 13.24 -21.93
C ILE A 53 3.21 12.17 -22.55
N SER A 54 3.80 11.16 -23.20
CA SER A 54 3.01 10.05 -23.78
C SER A 54 2.31 9.21 -22.69
N PRO A 55 1.03 8.84 -22.87
CA PRO A 55 0.33 7.87 -22.02
C PRO A 55 1.07 6.54 -21.87
N ASP A 56 1.78 6.08 -22.91
CA ASP A 56 2.58 4.85 -22.85
C ASP A 56 3.73 4.97 -21.85
N LYS A 57 4.34 6.15 -21.75
CA LYS A 57 5.40 6.40 -20.75
C LYS A 57 4.85 6.30 -19.33
N VAL A 58 3.64 6.82 -19.10
CA VAL A 58 2.96 6.75 -17.80
C VAL A 58 2.59 5.30 -17.48
N ARG A 59 2.00 4.58 -18.44
CA ARG A 59 1.65 3.16 -18.32
C ARG A 59 2.86 2.29 -18.02
N ASN A 60 3.97 2.47 -18.74
CA ASN A 60 5.20 1.72 -18.52
C ASN A 60 5.74 1.90 -17.10
N VAL A 61 5.65 3.10 -16.52
CA VAL A 61 6.03 3.33 -15.12
C VAL A 61 5.05 2.64 -14.17
N ALA A 62 3.75 2.74 -14.43
CA ALA A 62 2.72 2.06 -13.62
C ALA A 62 2.89 0.54 -13.61
N GLU A 63 3.25 -0.07 -14.74
CA GLU A 63 3.43 -1.52 -14.87
C GLU A 63 4.81 -2.01 -14.39
N PHE A 64 5.82 -1.14 -14.35
CA PHE A 64 7.18 -1.50 -13.92
C PHE A 64 7.30 -1.67 -12.40
N TYR A 65 6.65 -0.82 -11.61
CA TYR A 65 6.74 -0.85 -10.14
C TYR A 65 5.64 -1.73 -9.55
N SER A 66 6.02 -2.78 -8.83
CA SER A 66 5.09 -3.77 -8.28
C SER A 66 4.08 -3.25 -7.24
N PHE A 67 4.32 -2.06 -6.68
CA PHE A 67 3.42 -1.40 -5.74
C PHE A 67 2.42 -0.44 -6.42
N LEU A 68 2.50 -0.30 -7.75
CA LEU A 68 1.50 0.39 -8.54
C LEU A 68 0.57 -0.64 -9.19
N TYR A 69 -0.73 -0.35 -9.17
CA TYR A 69 -1.78 -1.25 -9.63
C TYR A 69 -2.51 -0.64 -10.81
N THR A 70 -2.55 -1.36 -11.92
CA THR A 70 -3.37 -1.04 -13.10
C THR A 70 -4.69 -1.81 -13.13
N GLU A 71 -5.02 -2.49 -12.02
CA GLU A 71 -6.28 -3.20 -11.78
C GLU A 71 -6.93 -2.74 -10.46
N PRO A 72 -8.26 -2.79 -10.34
CA PRO A 72 -8.97 -2.36 -9.14
C PRO A 72 -8.49 -3.03 -7.85
N ARG A 73 -8.10 -2.21 -6.87
CA ARG A 73 -7.80 -2.64 -5.49
C ARG A 73 -8.84 -2.12 -4.51
N GLY A 74 -9.00 -2.83 -3.40
CA GLY A 74 -9.85 -2.39 -2.31
C GLY A 74 -9.30 -1.14 -1.61
N SER A 75 -10.16 -0.45 -0.86
CA SER A 75 -9.75 0.69 -0.03
C SER A 75 -8.71 0.32 1.04
N TYR A 76 -8.66 -0.95 1.46
CA TYR A 76 -7.60 -1.54 2.25
C TYR A 76 -6.86 -2.57 1.39
N ASP A 77 -5.63 -2.28 1.03
CA ASP A 77 -4.72 -3.19 0.35
C ASP A 77 -3.74 -3.77 1.37
N ILE A 78 -3.98 -5.02 1.80
CA ILE A 78 -3.19 -5.67 2.84
C ILE A 78 -2.28 -6.72 2.22
N LEU A 79 -0.96 -6.52 2.33
CA LEU A 79 0.07 -7.38 1.76
C LEU A 79 0.95 -7.98 2.85
N ILE A 80 0.85 -9.28 3.10
CA ILE A 80 1.72 -9.99 4.05
C ILE A 80 3.10 -10.18 3.42
N SER A 81 4.18 -9.86 4.13
CA SER A 81 5.55 -10.08 3.62
C SER A 81 5.86 -11.58 3.54
N ASP A 82 6.43 -12.04 2.42
CA ASP A 82 6.79 -13.44 2.15
C ASP A 82 8.30 -13.67 1.98
N ASN A 83 9.10 -13.08 2.86
CA ASN A 83 10.52 -13.39 2.99
C ASN A 83 10.77 -14.60 3.90
N ILE A 84 12.01 -15.09 3.94
CA ILE A 84 12.36 -16.31 4.68
C ILE A 84 12.13 -16.19 6.19
N THR A 85 12.42 -15.05 6.80
CA THR A 85 12.24 -14.82 8.23
C THR A 85 10.75 -14.86 8.58
N ASP A 86 9.93 -14.16 7.81
CA ASP A 86 8.48 -14.14 8.03
C ASP A 86 7.84 -15.53 7.78
N ARG A 87 8.38 -16.31 6.84
CA ARG A 87 7.99 -17.72 6.65
C ARG A 87 8.28 -18.59 7.87
N MET A 88 9.46 -18.44 8.46
CA MET A 88 9.82 -19.15 9.69
C MET A 88 8.93 -18.74 10.87
N LEU A 89 8.39 -17.52 10.84
CA LEU A 89 7.45 -16.99 11.83
C LEU A 89 5.97 -17.29 11.51
N GLY A 90 5.68 -18.07 10.46
CA GLY A 90 4.32 -18.53 10.15
C GLY A 90 3.46 -17.56 9.34
N ASN A 91 4.05 -16.64 8.57
CA ASN A 91 3.31 -15.67 7.75
C ASN A 91 2.24 -16.28 6.83
N ARG A 92 2.47 -17.49 6.29
CA ARG A 92 1.54 -18.17 5.38
C ARG A 92 0.26 -18.54 6.10
N GLU A 93 0.36 -19.04 7.33
CA GLU A 93 -0.82 -19.32 8.16
C GLU A 93 -1.59 -18.02 8.44
N LEU A 94 -0.87 -16.94 8.75
CA LEU A 94 -1.47 -15.62 8.98
C LEU A 94 -2.17 -15.05 7.73
N LEU A 95 -1.58 -15.24 6.54
CA LEU A 95 -2.19 -14.82 5.27
C LEU A 95 -3.51 -15.54 5.01
N HIS A 96 -3.53 -16.88 5.13
CA HIS A 96 -4.76 -17.65 4.95
C HIS A 96 -5.81 -17.29 6.00
N TYR A 97 -5.38 -17.17 7.27
CA TYR A 97 -6.26 -16.76 8.36
C TYR A 97 -6.92 -15.40 8.11
N LEU A 98 -6.15 -14.41 7.65
CA LEU A 98 -6.67 -13.09 7.32
C LEU A 98 -7.67 -13.14 6.15
N ALA A 99 -7.30 -13.85 5.08
CA ALA A 99 -8.15 -14.01 3.89
C ALA A 99 -9.50 -14.65 4.23
N ASP A 100 -9.49 -15.73 5.01
CA ASP A 100 -10.69 -16.43 5.47
C ASP A 100 -11.57 -15.53 6.35
N ARG A 101 -10.97 -14.80 7.29
CA ARG A 101 -11.69 -13.89 8.20
C ARG A 101 -12.32 -12.70 7.50
N LEU A 102 -11.70 -12.22 6.42
CA LEU A 102 -12.25 -11.14 5.60
C LEU A 102 -13.22 -11.64 4.53
N GLY A 103 -13.26 -12.95 4.24
CA GLY A 103 -14.06 -13.52 3.17
C GLY A 103 -13.58 -13.08 1.78
N VAL A 104 -12.27 -13.07 1.56
CA VAL A 104 -11.63 -12.61 0.32
C VAL A 104 -10.62 -13.63 -0.18
N ALA A 105 -10.54 -13.83 -1.50
CA ALA A 105 -9.53 -14.68 -2.09
C ALA A 105 -8.14 -14.03 -1.98
N ILE A 106 -7.09 -14.83 -1.78
CA ILE A 106 -5.70 -14.36 -1.84
C ILE A 106 -5.41 -13.81 -3.25
N ASN A 107 -4.79 -12.64 -3.30
CA ASN A 107 -4.57 -11.81 -4.49
C ASN A 107 -5.86 -11.30 -5.16
N GLY A 108 -7.01 -11.45 -4.52
CA GLY A 108 -8.29 -10.92 -4.96
C GLY A 108 -8.72 -9.68 -4.20
N THR A 109 -9.81 -9.09 -4.67
CA THR A 109 -10.53 -7.99 -3.99
C THR A 109 -11.88 -8.53 -3.56
N ARG A 110 -12.29 -8.22 -2.33
CA ARG A 110 -13.58 -8.64 -1.78
C ARG A 110 -14.72 -8.05 -2.61
N ALA A 111 -15.84 -8.78 -2.70
CA ALA A 111 -16.99 -8.40 -3.54
C ALA A 111 -17.57 -7.00 -3.24
N ASP A 112 -17.37 -6.49 -2.02
CA ASP A 112 -17.80 -5.15 -1.62
C ASP A 112 -16.78 -4.03 -1.99
N GLY A 113 -15.69 -4.38 -2.68
CA GLY A 113 -14.64 -3.45 -3.09
C GLY A 113 -13.81 -2.88 -1.95
N ARG A 114 -13.93 -3.39 -0.72
CA ARG A 114 -13.30 -2.74 0.45
C ARG A 114 -11.89 -3.20 0.70
N VAL A 115 -11.59 -4.48 0.50
CA VAL A 115 -10.30 -5.04 0.91
C VAL A 115 -9.74 -5.97 -0.14
N SER A 116 -8.45 -5.83 -0.39
CA SER A 116 -7.63 -6.77 -1.13
C SER A 116 -6.60 -7.37 -0.19
N VAL A 117 -6.35 -8.68 -0.30
CA VAL A 117 -5.38 -9.38 0.52
C VAL A 117 -4.42 -10.11 -0.39
N GLY A 118 -3.11 -10.01 -0.13
CA GLY A 118 -2.10 -10.71 -0.92
C GLY A 118 -0.80 -10.87 -0.17
N ALA A 119 0.22 -11.33 -0.91
CA ALA A 119 1.59 -11.38 -0.42
C ALA A 119 2.44 -10.33 -1.14
N THR A 120 3.51 -9.87 -0.48
CA THR A 120 4.55 -9.04 -1.09
C THR A 120 5.94 -9.57 -0.74
N SER A 121 6.97 -9.02 -1.38
CA SER A 121 8.36 -9.34 -1.06
C SER A 121 8.75 -8.85 0.35
N CYS A 122 10.04 -8.91 0.69
CA CYS A 122 10.54 -8.39 1.96
C CYS A 122 10.15 -6.91 2.15
N THR A 123 9.51 -6.58 3.28
CA THR A 123 9.15 -5.20 3.66
C THR A 123 10.26 -4.48 4.44
N GLY A 124 11.37 -5.17 4.71
CA GLY A 124 12.48 -4.65 5.52
C GLY A 124 12.25 -4.72 7.04
N MET A 125 11.14 -5.31 7.49
CA MET A 125 10.74 -5.39 8.90
C MET A 125 11.02 -6.77 9.53
N CYS A 126 12.06 -7.48 9.05
CA CYS A 126 12.34 -8.86 9.47
C CYS A 126 12.61 -9.01 10.97
N ASP A 127 13.20 -8.01 11.61
CA ASP A 127 13.48 -8.00 13.06
C ASP A 127 12.20 -7.81 13.91
N GLN A 128 11.09 -7.44 13.26
CA GLN A 128 9.79 -7.17 13.88
C GLN A 128 8.67 -7.92 13.16
N GLY A 129 9.00 -9.04 12.51
CA GLY A 129 8.06 -9.90 11.79
C GLY A 129 7.16 -10.74 12.70
N PRO A 130 6.15 -11.46 12.16
CA PRO A 130 5.65 -11.36 10.79
C PRO A 130 5.17 -9.95 10.45
N ALA A 131 5.58 -9.42 9.30
CA ALA A 131 5.26 -8.06 8.88
C ALA A 131 4.32 -8.03 7.66
N ALA A 132 3.65 -6.90 7.46
CA ALA A 132 2.80 -6.64 6.31
C ALA A 132 2.83 -5.17 5.91
N LEU A 133 2.19 -4.85 4.80
CA LEU A 133 1.80 -3.50 4.43
C LEU A 133 0.28 -3.38 4.45
N VAL A 134 -0.24 -2.22 4.85
CA VAL A 134 -1.62 -1.79 4.55
C VAL A 134 -1.56 -0.44 3.84
N ASN A 135 -2.03 -0.37 2.60
CA ASN A 135 -1.93 0.83 1.74
C ASN A 135 -0.49 1.41 1.72
N GLY A 136 0.52 0.53 1.70
CA GLY A 136 1.94 0.90 1.74
C GLY A 136 2.52 1.27 3.11
N TYR A 137 1.72 1.30 4.19
CA TYR A 137 2.19 1.53 5.55
C TYR A 137 2.58 0.21 6.23
N ALA A 138 3.73 0.19 6.91
CA ALA A 138 4.23 -1.00 7.56
C ALA A 138 3.39 -1.39 8.78
N LEU A 139 3.02 -2.68 8.84
CA LEU A 139 2.45 -3.34 10.00
C LEU A 139 3.49 -4.30 10.57
N THR A 140 3.77 -4.19 11.87
CA THR A 140 4.76 -5.04 12.55
C THR A 140 4.09 -6.03 13.50
N ARG A 141 4.84 -7.08 13.86
CA ARG A 141 4.55 -8.03 14.95
C ARG A 141 3.16 -8.66 14.81
N LEU A 142 2.80 -9.10 13.60
CA LEU A 142 1.47 -9.65 13.33
C LEU A 142 1.24 -10.96 14.08
N THR A 143 0.04 -11.07 14.63
CA THR A 143 -0.46 -12.26 15.33
C THR A 143 -1.94 -12.39 15.02
N LYS A 144 -2.55 -13.58 15.21
CA LYS A 144 -3.99 -13.76 15.00
C LYS A 144 -4.86 -12.73 15.75
N PRO A 145 -4.61 -12.41 17.04
CA PRO A 145 -5.36 -11.35 17.73
C PRO A 145 -5.21 -9.96 17.10
N ARG A 146 -4.04 -9.62 16.55
CA ARG A 146 -3.86 -8.35 15.82
C ARG A 146 -4.62 -8.36 14.49
N LEU A 147 -4.61 -9.49 13.78
CA LEU A 147 -5.40 -9.67 12.56
C LEU A 147 -6.90 -9.55 12.84
N ASP A 148 -7.39 -10.07 13.97
CA ASP A 148 -8.79 -9.95 14.38
C ASP A 148 -9.21 -8.48 14.52
N ARG A 149 -8.39 -7.68 15.19
CA ARG A 149 -8.61 -6.23 15.31
C ARG A 149 -8.57 -5.54 13.95
N ILE A 150 -7.64 -5.92 13.06
CA ILE A 150 -7.59 -5.40 11.69
C ILE A 150 -8.88 -5.74 10.92
N VAL A 151 -9.39 -6.97 11.04
CA VAL A 151 -10.64 -7.42 10.42
C VAL A 151 -11.82 -6.58 10.89
N GLU A 152 -11.92 -6.33 12.20
CA GLU A 152 -12.95 -5.46 12.79
C GLU A 152 -12.90 -4.04 12.21
N LEU A 153 -11.71 -3.43 12.15
CA LEU A 153 -11.52 -2.08 11.62
C LEU A 153 -11.88 -1.98 10.15
N VAL A 154 -11.47 -2.97 9.33
CA VAL A 154 -11.82 -3.05 7.90
C VAL A 154 -13.33 -3.19 7.71
N ASN A 155 -13.99 -4.05 8.48
CA ASN A 155 -15.43 -4.27 8.37
C ASN A 155 -16.23 -3.04 8.84
N ALA A 156 -15.74 -2.35 9.87
CA ALA A 156 -16.27 -1.08 10.35
C ALA A 156 -15.97 0.11 9.43
N LYS A 157 -15.16 -0.08 8.37
CA LYS A 157 -14.69 0.98 7.45
C LYS A 157 -13.94 2.10 8.18
N THR A 158 -13.16 1.73 9.19
CA THR A 158 -12.40 2.71 9.98
C THR A 158 -11.25 3.26 9.14
N PRO A 159 -11.16 4.58 8.89
CA PRO A 159 -10.05 5.18 8.17
C PRO A 159 -8.70 4.82 8.79
N LEU A 160 -7.64 4.65 7.98
CA LEU A 160 -6.32 4.22 8.48
C LEU A 160 -5.74 5.18 9.52
N GLU A 161 -6.07 6.46 9.45
CA GLU A 161 -5.63 7.49 10.39
C GLU A 161 -6.21 7.29 11.81
N GLN A 162 -7.29 6.52 11.91
CA GLN A 162 -7.96 6.17 13.18
C GLN A 162 -7.59 4.78 13.67
N TRP A 163 -6.71 4.07 12.96
CA TRP A 163 -6.23 2.77 13.42
C TRP A 163 -5.32 2.92 14.64
N PRO A 164 -5.26 1.90 15.52
CA PRO A 164 -4.40 1.94 16.69
C PRO A 164 -2.92 2.14 16.30
N GLY A 165 -2.27 3.15 16.86
CA GLY A 165 -0.88 3.52 16.52
C GLY A 165 0.13 2.40 16.76
N GLU A 166 -0.15 1.48 17.69
CA GLU A 166 0.68 0.31 17.97
C GLU A 166 0.77 -0.68 16.79
N PHE A 167 -0.07 -0.50 15.76
CA PHE A 167 0.01 -1.27 14.52
C PHE A 167 1.19 -0.87 13.64
N PHE A 168 1.54 0.41 13.67
CA PHE A 168 2.54 1.04 12.80
C PHE A 168 3.85 1.34 13.51
N GLU A 169 3.95 1.03 14.80
CA GLU A 169 5.17 1.27 15.58
C GLU A 169 6.30 0.36 15.08
N VAL A 170 7.39 1.01 14.66
CA VAL A 170 8.67 0.39 14.29
C VAL A 170 9.70 0.80 15.33
N VAL A 171 10.22 -0.17 16.08
CA VAL A 171 11.22 0.06 17.13
C VAL A 171 12.61 0.06 16.52
N SER A 172 13.43 1.06 16.86
CA SER A 172 14.85 1.07 16.48
C SER A 172 15.63 0.11 17.38
N ASN A 173 16.05 -1.02 16.82
CA ASN A 173 16.90 -2.00 17.49
C ASN A 173 18.40 -1.80 17.16
N ILE A 174 18.77 -0.63 16.62
CA ILE A 174 20.15 -0.32 16.25
C ILE A 174 21.00 -0.23 17.52
N ARG A 175 21.79 -1.26 17.78
CA ARG A 175 22.82 -1.23 18.81
C ARG A 175 24.05 -0.54 18.22
N ARG A 176 24.27 0.74 18.57
CA ARG A 176 25.50 1.44 18.21
C ARG A 176 26.63 0.93 19.10
N ALA A 177 27.67 0.39 18.47
CA ALA A 177 28.91 0.04 19.16
C ALA A 177 29.78 1.30 19.25
N ASP A 178 29.37 2.26 20.07
CA ASP A 178 30.19 3.46 20.33
C ASP A 178 31.32 3.06 21.28
N ILE A 179 32.35 2.41 20.74
CA ILE A 179 33.71 2.41 21.29
C ILE A 179 34.59 2.97 20.19
N LEU A 180 35.28 4.08 20.46
CA LEU A 180 36.01 4.98 19.55
C LEU A 180 35.07 6.04 18.95
N LEU A 181 34.72 7.12 19.64
CA LEU A 181 35.62 8.23 19.97
C LEU A 181 35.29 8.80 21.35
N GLY A 182 35.97 8.29 22.36
CA GLY A 182 36.19 9.01 23.60
C GLY A 182 37.50 9.80 23.49
N ARG A 183 37.39 11.13 23.71
CA ARG A 183 38.44 12.16 23.75
C ARG A 183 38.94 12.70 22.41
#